data_AF-A0A661L993-F1
#
_entry.id   AF-A0A661L993-F1
#
_cell.length_a   1.000
_cell.length_b   1.000
_cell.length_c   1.000
_cell.angle_alpha   90.00
_cell.angle_beta   90.00
_cell.angle_gamma   90.00
#
_symmetry.space_group_name_H-M   'P 1'
#
loop_
_entity.id
_entity.type
_entity.pdbx_description
1 polymer ?
#
loop_
_entity_poly.entity_id
_entity_poly.type
_entity_poly.pdbx_seq_one_letter_code
_entity_poly.pdbx_strand_id
1 'polypeptide(L)'
;MVRIKEVRIEEQCREYPFVKGAVTRLKNISPSVKVSWDWKPGQGEEGSPFQKDILCFLNYQGDFLKPCPGTTGHICCGYQILNVGTNCPMDCSYCILQSYFNQPGLRVFANIEQGLDNVMHIIDSM
;
A
#
# COMPACT_ATOMS: atom_id res chain seq x y z
N MET A 1 11.83 -14.38 3.49
CA MET A 1 11.69 -14.38 2.01
C MET A 1 10.28 -13.93 1.67
N VAL A 2 10.13 -12.89 0.85
CA VAL A 2 8.82 -12.36 0.44
C VAL A 2 8.13 -13.41 -0.46
N ARG A 3 6.89 -13.79 -0.13
CA ARG A 3 6.10 -14.77 -0.89
C ARG A 3 4.74 -14.18 -1.21
N ILE A 4 4.63 -13.48 -2.33
CA ILE A 4 3.36 -12.98 -2.86
C ILE A 4 2.77 -14.06 -3.76
N LYS A 5 1.60 -14.58 -3.42
CA LYS A 5 0.87 -15.60 -4.19
C LYS A 5 -0.24 -15.00 -5.04
N GLU A 6 -0.85 -13.91 -4.56
CA GLU A 6 -1.96 -13.25 -5.23
C GLU A 6 -1.77 -11.73 -5.24
N VAL A 7 -2.16 -11.11 -6.35
CA VAL A 7 -2.27 -9.65 -6.50
C VAL A 7 -3.74 -9.34 -6.76
N ARG A 8 -4.31 -8.46 -5.94
CA ARG A 8 -5.68 -7.97 -6.09
C ARG A 8 -5.65 -6.51 -6.49
N ILE A 9 -6.40 -6.15 -7.52
CA ILE A 9 -6.49 -4.78 -8.01
C ILE A 9 -7.92 -4.32 -7.85
N GLU A 10 -8.12 -3.22 -7.13
CA GLU A 10 -9.42 -2.57 -7.01
C GLU A 10 -9.93 -2.09 -8.39
N GLU A 11 -11.23 -2.18 -8.63
CA GLU A 11 -11.88 -1.80 -9.93
C GLU A 11 -11.41 -0.43 -10.44
N GLN A 12 -11.39 0.57 -9.55
CA GLN A 12 -10.96 1.94 -9.89
C GLN A 12 -9.48 2.06 -10.25
N CYS A 13 -8.66 1.06 -9.88
CA CYS A 13 -7.22 1.10 -10.02
C CYS A 13 -6.70 0.48 -11.31
N ARG A 14 -7.59 -0.18 -12.07
CA ARG A 14 -7.22 -0.94 -13.28
C ARG A 14 -6.56 -0.08 -14.35
N GLU A 15 -6.96 1.18 -14.46
CA GLU A 15 -6.51 2.05 -15.56
C GLU A 15 -5.14 2.68 -15.31
N TYR A 16 -4.70 2.77 -14.05
CA TYR A 16 -3.47 3.46 -13.68
C TYR A 16 -2.22 2.83 -14.33
N PRO A 17 -1.36 3.63 -15.01
CA PRO A 17 -0.14 3.15 -15.64
C PRO A 17 0.82 2.45 -14.66
N PHE A 18 0.97 3.01 -13.47
CA PHE A 18 1.77 2.43 -12.39
C PHE A 18 1.37 0.98 -12.08
N VAL A 19 0.07 0.68 -11.95
CA VAL A 19 -0.43 -0.67 -11.64
C VAL A 19 -0.12 -1.64 -12.76
N LYS A 20 -0.37 -1.25 -14.02
CA LYS A 20 -0.05 -2.08 -15.19
C LYS A 20 1.44 -2.41 -15.24
N GLY A 21 2.30 -1.40 -15.02
CA GLY A 21 3.74 -1.58 -14.99
C GLY A 21 4.22 -2.46 -13.83
N ALA A 22 3.63 -2.31 -12.64
CA ALA A 22 3.95 -3.11 -11.47
C ALA A 22 3.55 -4.59 -11.67
N VAL A 23 2.35 -4.86 -12.19
CA VAL A 23 1.86 -6.23 -12.45
C VAL A 23 2.74 -6.93 -13.49
N THR A 24 3.13 -6.24 -14.58
CA THR A 24 4.04 -6.81 -15.59
C THR A 24 5.38 -7.20 -14.98
N ARG A 25 5.98 -6.33 -14.17
CA ARG A 25 7.26 -6.63 -13.47
C ARG A 25 7.10 -7.79 -12.49
N LEU A 26 6.00 -7.83 -11.75
CA LEU A 26 5.72 -8.92 -10.80
C LEU A 26 5.56 -10.27 -11.50
N LYS A 27 4.88 -10.34 -12.64
CA LYS A 27 4.77 -11.58 -13.42
C LYS A 27 6.12 -12.07 -13.96
N ASN A 28 7.03 -11.16 -14.29
CA ASN A 28 8.39 -11.53 -14.71
C ASN A 28 9.22 -12.11 -13.55
N ILE A 29 9.00 -11.63 -12.32
CA ILE A 29 9.73 -12.09 -11.13
C ILE A 29 9.11 -13.37 -10.56
N SER A 30 7.78 -13.46 -10.54
CA SER A 30 7.01 -14.59 -10.00
C SER A 30 5.86 -14.94 -10.96
N PRO A 31 6.11 -15.81 -11.96
CA PRO A 31 5.11 -16.16 -12.97
C PRO A 31 3.87 -16.85 -12.41
N SER A 32 4.00 -17.51 -11.27
CA SER A 32 2.92 -18.23 -10.59
C SER A 32 1.96 -17.32 -9.81
N VAL A 33 2.19 -16.00 -9.80
CA VAL A 33 1.33 -15.07 -9.08
C VAL A 33 -0.04 -14.97 -9.73
N LYS A 34 -1.11 -15.24 -8.97
CA LYS A 34 -2.48 -15.04 -9.42
C LYS A 34 -2.79 -13.54 -9.42
N VAL A 35 -3.41 -13.04 -10.49
CA VAL A 35 -3.82 -11.63 -10.57
C VAL A 35 -5.33 -11.56 -10.69
N SER A 36 -5.96 -10.96 -9.68
CA SER A 36 -7.40 -10.74 -9.58
C SER A 36 -7.69 -9.27 -9.88
N TRP A 37 -8.30 -9.01 -11.03
CA TRP A 37 -8.75 -7.67 -11.42
C TRP A 37 -10.16 -7.41 -10.90
N ASP A 38 -10.52 -6.13 -10.80
CA ASP A 38 -11.88 -5.68 -10.43
C ASP A 38 -12.34 -6.21 -9.06
N TRP A 39 -11.39 -6.36 -8.14
CA TRP A 39 -11.65 -6.85 -6.79
C TRP A 39 -12.27 -5.75 -5.91
N LYS A 40 -13.22 -6.11 -5.05
CA LYS A 40 -13.87 -5.19 -4.11
C LYS A 40 -13.63 -5.65 -2.67
N PRO A 41 -12.99 -4.83 -1.82
CA PRO A 41 -12.78 -5.20 -0.43
C PRO A 41 -14.12 -5.41 0.28
N GLY A 42 -14.31 -6.58 0.88
CA GLY A 42 -15.51 -6.93 1.65
C GLY A 42 -16.66 -7.59 0.86
N GLN A 43 -16.54 -7.81 -0.45
CA GLN A 43 -17.51 -8.63 -1.20
C GLN A 43 -17.09 -10.11 -1.26
N GLY A 44 -17.88 -10.99 -0.64
CA GLY A 44 -17.79 -12.44 -0.83
C GLY A 44 -16.69 -13.16 -0.06
N GLU A 45 -16.11 -12.55 0.98
CA GLU A 45 -15.03 -13.15 1.77
C GLU A 45 -15.46 -13.38 3.23
N GLU A 46 -15.40 -14.63 3.70
CA GLU A 46 -15.48 -14.96 5.12
C GLU A 46 -14.11 -14.69 5.77
N GLY A 47 -13.90 -13.48 6.30
CA GLY A 47 -12.69 -13.11 7.05
C GLY A 47 -12.03 -11.81 6.60
N SER A 48 -10.74 -11.64 6.93
CA SER A 48 -9.98 -10.45 6.53
C SER A 48 -9.69 -10.49 5.03
N PRO A 49 -10.08 -9.45 4.25
CA PRO A 49 -9.76 -9.35 2.82
C PRO A 49 -8.27 -9.20 2.53
N PHE A 50 -7.48 -8.94 3.57
CA PHE A 50 -6.05 -8.68 3.50
C PHE A 50 -5.28 -9.80 4.21
N GLN A 51 -4.27 -10.36 3.52
CA GLN A 51 -3.41 -11.44 4.01
C GLN A 51 -1.95 -11.18 3.64
N LYS A 52 -0.99 -11.74 4.39
CA LYS A 52 0.45 -11.45 4.24
C LYS A 52 1.03 -11.85 2.89
N ASP A 53 0.45 -12.85 2.22
CA ASP A 53 0.85 -13.34 0.90
C ASP A 53 0.03 -12.74 -0.25
N ILE A 54 -0.82 -11.76 0.03
CA ILE A 54 -1.62 -11.02 -0.95
C ILE A 54 -1.13 -9.58 -1.02
N LEU A 55 -0.89 -9.10 -2.24
CA LEU A 55 -0.63 -7.69 -2.55
C LEU A 55 -1.90 -7.04 -3.09
N CYS A 56 -2.39 -6.00 -2.42
CA CYS A 56 -3.55 -5.25 -2.90
C CYS A 56 -3.14 -3.88 -3.47
N PHE A 57 -3.61 -3.56 -4.68
CA PHE A 57 -3.60 -2.21 -5.22
C PHE A 57 -4.94 -1.54 -4.92
N LEU A 58 -4.89 -0.43 -4.19
CA LEU A 58 -6.06 0.30 -3.71
C LEU A 58 -6.03 1.76 -4.14
N ASN A 59 -7.21 2.37 -4.26
CA ASN A 59 -7.32 3.80 -4.50
C ASN A 59 -7.29 4.55 -3.16
N TYR A 60 -6.27 5.36 -2.92
CA TYR A 60 -6.09 6.07 -1.65
C TYR A 60 -6.84 7.41 -1.64
N GLN A 61 -7.68 7.60 -0.62
CA GLN A 61 -8.53 8.79 -0.46
C GLN A 61 -8.03 9.79 0.60
N GLY A 62 -6.88 9.52 1.21
CA GLY A 62 -6.30 10.41 2.23
C GLY A 62 -5.12 11.23 1.70
N ASP A 63 -4.52 12.04 2.58
CA ASP A 63 -3.34 12.82 2.21
C ASP A 63 -2.11 11.94 2.04
N PHE A 64 -1.41 12.10 0.91
CA PHE A 64 -0.15 11.41 0.67
C PHE A 64 0.98 11.92 1.57
N LEU A 65 0.95 13.19 1.96
CA LEU A 65 1.94 13.78 2.85
C LEU A 65 1.30 14.09 4.21
N LYS A 66 1.78 13.44 5.27
CA LYS A 66 1.27 13.61 6.63
C LYS A 66 2.40 13.86 7.62
N PRO A 67 2.20 14.62 8.71
CA PRO A 67 3.19 14.70 9.77
C PRO A 67 3.40 13.32 10.40
N CYS A 68 4.64 13.03 10.79
CA CYS A 68 4.95 11.87 11.61
C CYS A 68 4.22 11.99 12.95
N PRO A 69 3.54 10.92 13.44
CA PRO A 69 2.77 10.98 14.69
C PRO A 69 3.63 11.32 15.92
N GLY A 70 4.96 11.23 15.81
CA GLY A 70 5.89 11.53 16.89
C GLY A 70 5.86 10.46 17.99
N THR A 71 6.93 10.41 18.77
CA THR A 71 6.99 9.54 19.96
C THR A 71 6.62 10.37 21.18
N THR A 72 5.64 9.92 21.96
CA THR A 72 5.23 10.58 23.21
C THR A 72 6.44 10.82 24.12
N GLY A 73 6.54 12.02 24.70
CA GLY A 73 7.64 12.40 25.59
C GLY A 73 8.92 12.86 24.88
N HIS A 74 8.92 12.97 23.55
CA HIS A 74 10.06 13.47 22.77
C HIS A 74 9.71 14.80 22.07
N ILE A 75 10.74 15.62 21.80
CA ILE A 75 10.58 16.81 20.95
C ILE A 75 10.39 16.33 19.51
N CYS A 76 9.30 16.77 18.88
CA CYS A 76 9.01 16.38 17.50
C CYS A 76 10.00 17.04 16.54
N CYS A 77 10.57 16.26 15.62
CA CYS A 77 11.49 16.73 14.58
C CYS A 77 10.78 17.37 13.37
N GLY A 78 9.45 17.36 13.33
CA GLY A 78 8.67 17.92 12.21
C GLY A 78 8.72 17.09 10.92
N TYR A 79 9.16 15.83 10.98
CA TYR A 79 9.23 14.97 9.79
C TYR A 79 7.84 14.72 9.20
N GLN A 80 7.81 14.61 7.87
CA GLN A 80 6.63 14.22 7.13
C GLN A 80 6.82 12.83 6.49
N ILE A 81 5.72 12.10 6.41
CA ILE A 81 5.64 10.76 5.86
C ILE A 81 4.93 10.86 4.51
N LEU A 82 5.60 10.38 3.47
CA LEU A 82 4.98 10.10 2.18
C LEU A 82 4.34 8.71 2.22
N ASN A 83 3.01 8.68 2.27
CA ASN A 83 2.22 7.47 2.40
C ASN A 83 1.98 6.82 1.04
N VAL A 84 2.88 5.94 0.59
CA VAL A 84 2.80 5.22 -0.70
C VAL A 84 2.09 3.86 -0.62
N GLY A 85 1.90 3.37 0.59
CA GLY A 85 1.33 2.06 0.87
C GLY A 85 1.37 1.74 2.36
N THR A 86 0.75 0.64 2.75
CA THR A 86 0.67 0.21 4.15
C THR A 86 0.97 -1.27 4.31
N ASN A 87 1.46 -1.61 5.51
CA ASN A 87 1.83 -2.96 5.93
C ASN A 87 3.04 -3.56 5.16
N CYS A 88 3.28 -4.84 5.35
CA CYS A 88 4.45 -5.57 4.86
C CYS A 88 4.08 -7.04 4.56
N PRO A 89 4.65 -7.66 3.51
CA PRO A 89 4.44 -9.09 3.23
C PRO A 89 5.35 -10.00 4.06
N MET A 90 6.18 -9.44 4.94
CA MET A 90 7.11 -10.20 5.78
C MET A 90 6.46 -10.60 7.11
N ASP A 91 6.94 -11.72 7.67
CA ASP A 91 6.49 -12.23 8.96
C ASP A 91 7.59 -12.12 10.03
N CYS A 92 8.03 -10.89 10.29
CA CYS A 92 9.05 -10.62 11.28
C CYS A 92 8.45 -10.74 12.69
N SER A 93 9.08 -11.52 13.57
CA SER A 93 8.67 -11.67 14.99
C SER A 93 8.78 -10.37 15.80
N TYR A 94 9.60 -9.43 15.33
CA TYR A 94 9.85 -8.12 15.95
C TYR A 94 9.15 -6.97 15.20
N CYS A 95 8.14 -7.26 14.38
CA CYS A 95 7.53 -6.25 13.52
C CYS A 95 6.69 -5.24 14.33
N ILE A 96 7.21 -4.02 14.46
CA ILE A 96 6.49 -2.92 15.13
C ILE A 96 5.15 -2.60 14.47
N LEU A 97 5.01 -2.83 13.15
CA LEU A 97 3.76 -2.55 12.42
C LEU A 97 2.57 -3.35 12.96
N GLN A 98 2.81 -4.51 13.59
CA GLN A 98 1.76 -5.30 14.23
C GLN A 98 1.09 -4.57 15.41
N SER A 99 1.78 -3.62 16.03
CA SER A 99 1.22 -2.77 17.07
C SER A 99 0.42 -1.57 16.53
N TYR A 100 0.62 -1.20 15.25
CA TYR A 100 -0.02 -0.04 14.62
C TYR A 100 -1.17 -0.43 13.67
N PHE A 101 -1.10 -1.58 13.01
CA PHE A 101 -2.08 -2.02 12.02
C PHE A 101 -2.85 -3.24 12.50
N ASN A 102 -4.19 -3.15 12.41
CA ASN A 102 -5.11 -4.21 12.81
C ASN A 102 -5.40 -5.25 11.70
N GLN A 103 -4.93 -5.00 10.47
CA GLN A 103 -5.16 -5.88 9.32
C GLN A 103 -3.82 -6.19 8.64
N PRO A 104 -3.44 -7.48 8.47
CA PRO A 104 -2.21 -7.88 7.80
C PRO A 104 -2.30 -7.69 6.28
N GLY A 105 -1.17 -7.75 5.57
CA GLY A 105 -1.15 -7.80 4.10
C GLY A 105 -0.78 -6.48 3.45
N LEU A 106 0.06 -6.57 2.42
CA LEU A 106 0.68 -5.42 1.76
C LEU A 106 -0.35 -4.71 0.89
N ARG A 107 -0.52 -3.41 1.12
CA ARG A 107 -1.40 -2.54 0.34
C ARG A 107 -0.57 -1.44 -0.30
N VAL A 108 -0.66 -1.28 -1.61
CA VAL A 108 0.04 -0.24 -2.36
C VAL A 108 -1.02 0.68 -2.98
N PHE A 109 -0.79 1.98 -2.91
CA PHE A 109 -1.74 2.94 -3.45
C PHE A 109 -1.50 3.13 -4.94
N ALA A 110 -2.53 2.83 -5.73
CA ALA A 110 -2.45 2.87 -7.18
C ALA A 110 -2.39 4.29 -7.73
N ASN A 111 -3.00 5.24 -7.01
CA ASN A 111 -3.10 6.64 -7.39
C ASN A 111 -1.95 7.51 -6.86
N ILE A 112 -0.80 6.91 -6.54
CA ILE A 112 0.36 7.63 -6.01
C ILE A 112 0.89 8.69 -6.98
N GLU A 113 0.88 8.40 -8.29
CA GLU A 113 1.38 9.34 -9.30
C GLU A 113 0.55 10.64 -9.32
N GLN A 114 -0.78 10.55 -9.21
CA GLN A 114 -1.66 11.72 -9.10
C GLN A 114 -1.49 12.43 -7.75
N GLY A 115 -1.28 11.67 -6.69
CA GLY A 115 -1.03 12.21 -5.36
C GLY A 115 0.25 13.04 -5.27
N LEU A 116 1.28 12.63 -6.02
CA LEU A 116 2.59 13.29 -6.01
C LEU A 116 2.55 14.72 -6.55
N ASP A 117 1.66 15.03 -7.50
CA ASP A 117 1.52 16.41 -8.02
C ASP A 117 1.19 17.39 -6.89
N ASN A 118 0.23 17.03 -6.03
CA ASN A 118 -0.12 17.84 -4.86
C ASN A 118 1.03 17.92 -3.84
N VAL A 119 1.78 16.82 -3.65
CA VAL A 119 2.94 16.80 -2.76
C VAL A 119 4.02 17.77 -3.24
N MET A 120 4.30 17.81 -4.55
CA MET A 120 5.27 18.74 -5.11
C MET A 120 4.85 20.20 -4.90
N HIS A 121 3.56 20.51 -5.12
CA HIS A 121 3.04 21.86 -4.82
C HIS A 121 3.23 22.28 -3.36
N ILE A 122 3.03 21.36 -2.42
CA ILE A 122 3.24 21.62 -0.99
C ILE A 122 4.72 21.90 -0.72
N ILE A 123 5.63 21.09 -1.26
CA ILE A 123 7.08 21.25 -1.07
C ILE A 123 7.58 22.56 -1.66
N ASP A 124 7.10 22.95 -2.85
CA ASP A 124 7.50 24.20 -3.52
C ASP A 124 6.94 25.45 -2.83
N SER A 125 5.90 25.31 -2.01
CA SER A 125 5.26 26.41 -1.27
C SER A 125 5.85 26.64 0.12
N MET A 126 6.81 25.81 0.56
CA MET A 126 7.52 25.92 1.85
C MET A 126 8.78 26.75 1.72
#